data_AF-A0A0J1F9A9-F1
#
_entry.id   AF-A0A0J1F9A9-F1
#
_cell.length_a   1.000
_cell.length_b   1.000
_cell.length_c   1.000
_cell.angle_alpha   90.00
_cell.angle_beta   90.00
_cell.angle_gamma   90.00
#
_symmetry.space_group_name_H-M   'P 1'
#
loop_
_entity.id
_entity.type
_entity.pdbx_description
1 polymer ?
#
loop_
_entity_poly.entity_id
_entity_poly.type
_entity_poly.pdbx_seq_one_letter_code
_entity_poly.pdbx_strand_id
1 'polypeptide(L)'
;MLELGRLERKCPVCQGQGRIENPSWAQFWRVQENMKDLFRTRTRTADGPSDIAAEMLPPEPSEPMFFLCQECHGRGKLLTPEGETLIRFVRFWLNPNY
;
A
#
# COMPACT_ATOMS: atom_id res chain seq x y z
N MET A 1 14.98 -11.86 -31.81
CA MET A 1 14.78 -10.70 -30.92
C MET A 1 14.19 -11.24 -29.62
N LEU A 2 14.75 -10.90 -28.46
CA LEU A 2 14.20 -11.32 -27.15
C LEU A 2 12.96 -10.47 -26.86
N GLU A 3 11.81 -11.10 -26.69
CA GLU A 3 10.62 -10.39 -26.22
C GLU A 3 10.74 -10.13 -24.72
N LEU A 4 11.02 -8.87 -24.36
CA LEU A 4 11.16 -8.42 -22.96
C LEU A 4 9.93 -8.80 -22.11
N GLY A 5 8.73 -8.84 -22.72
CA GLY A 5 7.50 -9.27 -22.06
C GLY A 5 7.48 -10.74 -21.60
N ARG A 6 8.42 -11.58 -22.06
CA ARG A 6 8.55 -12.98 -21.64
C ARG A 6 9.52 -13.20 -20.47
N LEU A 7 10.30 -12.17 -20.12
CA LEU A 7 11.28 -12.22 -19.02
C LEU A 7 10.66 -11.87 -17.66
N GLU A 8 9.46 -11.29 -17.69
CA GLU A 8 8.73 -10.89 -16.51
C GLU A 8 7.30 -11.41 -16.58
N ARG A 9 6.77 -11.87 -15.45
CA ARG A 9 5.36 -12.20 -15.29
C ARG A 9 4.71 -11.26 -14.28
N LYS A 10 3.41 -11.05 -14.46
CA LYS A 10 2.59 -10.29 -13.51
C LYS A 10 2.66 -10.96 -12.13
N CYS A 11 2.89 -10.18 -11.08
CA CYS A 11 2.87 -10.70 -9.72
C CYS A 11 1.45 -11.18 -9.39
N PRO A 12 1.25 -12.45 -8.98
CA PRO A 12 -0.08 -13.00 -8.71
C PRO A 12 -0.69 -12.43 -7.42
N VAL A 13 0.14 -12.01 -6.47
CA VAL A 13 -0.31 -11.51 -5.16
C VAL A 13 -0.93 -10.11 -5.29
N CYS A 14 -0.21 -9.16 -5.89
CA CYS A 14 -0.72 -7.80 -6.09
C CYS A 14 -1.38 -7.58 -7.45
N GLN A 15 -1.50 -8.64 -8.27
CA GLN A 15 -2.09 -8.55 -9.61
C GLN A 15 -1.51 -7.38 -10.42
N GLY A 16 -0.19 -7.27 -10.47
CA GLY A 16 0.47 -6.25 -11.29
C GLY A 16 0.55 -4.85 -10.67
N GLN A 17 -0.13 -4.60 -9.56
CA GLN A 17 -0.22 -3.27 -8.94
C GLN A 17 1.07 -2.85 -8.22
N GLY A 18 1.89 -3.82 -7.79
CA GLY A 18 3.05 -3.57 -6.93
C GLY A 18 2.69 -3.24 -5.48
N ARG A 19 1.41 -3.02 -5.20
CA ARG A 19 0.88 -2.65 -3.88
C ARG A 19 -0.35 -3.48 -3.54
N ILE A 20 -0.61 -3.63 -2.25
CA ILE A 20 -1.76 -4.34 -1.69
C ILE A 20 -2.51 -3.35 -0.82
N GLU A 21 -3.82 -3.24 -1.02
CA GLU A 21 -4.68 -2.41 -0.18
C GLU A 21 -4.64 -2.93 1.26
N ASN A 22 -4.51 -2.03 2.23
CA ASN A 22 -4.54 -2.41 3.62
C ASN A 22 -5.95 -2.92 3.99
N PRO A 23 -6.13 -4.22 4.32
CA PRO A 23 -7.44 -4.77 4.62
C PRO A 23 -8.06 -4.17 5.89
N SER A 24 -7.25 -3.62 6.81
CA SER A 24 -7.75 -2.94 8.00
C SER A 24 -8.12 -1.48 7.74
N TRP A 25 -7.83 -0.93 6.55
CA TRP A 25 -8.15 0.46 6.20
C TRP A 25 -9.65 0.76 6.35
N ALA A 26 -10.49 -0.08 5.75
CA ALA A 26 -11.94 0.08 5.82
C ALA A 26 -12.48 -0.07 7.25
N GLN A 27 -11.89 -0.95 8.06
CA GLN A 27 -12.27 -1.13 9.47
C GLN A 27 -11.88 0.08 10.31
N PHE A 28 -10.65 0.56 10.14
CA PHE A 28 -10.15 1.78 10.78
C PHE A 28 -11.08 2.97 10.47
N TRP A 29 -11.46 3.14 9.20
CA TRP A 29 -12.33 4.25 8.79
C TRP A 29 -13.73 4.16 9.41
N ARG A 30 -14.35 2.97 9.42
CA ARG A 30 -15.65 2.76 10.08
C ARG A 30 -15.62 3.08 11.57
N VAL A 31 -14.55 2.69 12.26
CA VAL A 31 -14.38 2.99 13.70
C VAL A 31 -14.25 4.49 13.92
N GLN A 32 -13.47 5.19 13.09
CA GLN A 32 -13.32 6.64 13.17
C GLN A 32 -14.63 7.39 12.88
N GLU A 33 -15.37 7.02 11.84
CA GLU A 33 -16.67 7.64 11.54
C GLU A 33 -17.66 7.46 12.69
N ASN A 34 -17.77 6.25 13.25
CA ASN A 34 -18.62 5.98 14.40
C ASN A 34 -18.23 6.81 15.63
N MET A 35 -16.93 6.98 15.90
CA MET A 35 -16.48 7.84 17.00
C MET A 35 -16.85 9.30 16.75
N LYS A 36 -16.66 9.83 15.54
CA LYS A 36 -17.08 11.20 15.18
C LYS A 36 -18.57 11.41 15.37
N ASP A 37 -19.40 10.44 14.98
CA ASP A 37 -20.86 10.52 15.14
C ASP A 37 -21.27 10.48 16.61
N LEU A 38 -20.62 9.65 17.44
CA LEU A 38 -20.84 9.63 18.89
C LEU A 38 -20.47 10.99 19.54
N PHE A 39 -19.35 11.58 19.15
CA PHE A 39 -18.94 12.89 19.64
C PHE A 39 -19.91 14.00 19.21
N ARG A 40 -20.32 14.02 17.93
CA ARG A 40 -21.33 14.98 17.40
C ARG A 40 -22.67 14.85 18.12
N THR A 41 -23.11 13.63 18.40
CA THR A 41 -24.38 13.39 19.11
C THR A 41 -24.31 13.85 20.57
N ARG A 42 -23.13 13.72 21.20
CA ARG A 42 -22.88 14.15 22.57
C ARG A 42 -22.69 15.66 22.72
N THR A 43 -22.05 16.35 21.78
CA THR A 43 -21.96 17.82 21.78
C THR A 43 -23.27 18.50 21.43
N ARG A 44 -24.15 17.86 20.65
CA ARG A 44 -25.50 18.40 20.35
C ARG A 44 -26.46 18.36 21.54
N THR A 45 -26.15 17.58 22.57
CA THR A 45 -26.96 17.43 23.80
C THR A 45 -26.40 18.18 25.01
N ALA A 46 -25.22 18.79 24.89
CA ALA A 46 -24.60 19.60 25.94
C ALA A 46 -24.36 21.02 25.41
N ASP A 47 -25.15 21.99 25.89
CA ASP A 47 -24.96 23.41 25.59
C ASP A 47 -23.59 23.92 26.09
N GLY A 48 -22.64 24.13 25.18
CA GLY A 48 -21.34 24.78 25.45
C GLY A 48 -20.43 24.82 24.23
N PRO A 49 -19.66 25.91 24.00
CA PRO A 49 -18.93 26.11 22.75
C PRO A 49 -17.82 25.07 22.57
N SER A 50 -17.95 24.33 21.47
CA SER A 50 -17.13 23.19 21.06
C SER A 50 -15.83 23.64 20.37
N ASP A 51 -15.05 24.53 20.98
CA ASP A 51 -13.84 25.08 20.33
C ASP A 51 -12.55 24.33 20.66
N ILE A 52 -12.58 23.31 21.52
CA ILE A 52 -11.37 22.62 22.00
C ILE A 52 -11.07 21.33 21.20
N ALA A 53 -12.02 20.80 20.42
CA ALA A 53 -11.87 19.50 19.78
C ALA A 53 -11.25 19.55 18.36
N ALA A 54 -11.12 20.73 17.75
CA ALA A 54 -10.70 20.86 16.36
C ALA A 54 -9.17 20.87 16.16
N GLU A 55 -8.38 21.12 17.20
CA GLU A 55 -7.01 21.62 17.03
C GLU A 55 -5.87 20.60 17.17
N MET A 56 -6.14 19.32 17.49
CA MET A 56 -5.04 18.35 17.74
C MET A 56 -5.19 16.97 17.11
N LEU A 57 -6.17 16.73 16.25
CA LEU A 57 -6.25 15.45 15.55
C LEU A 57 -5.26 15.46 14.37
N PRO A 58 -4.30 14.51 14.31
CA PRO A 58 -3.46 14.36 13.13
C PRO A 58 -4.36 14.22 11.90
N PRO A 59 -3.98 14.78 10.74
CA PRO A 59 -4.80 14.71 9.54
C PRO A 59 -5.07 13.24 9.24
N GLU A 60 -6.35 12.86 9.31
CA GLU A 60 -6.75 11.50 8.99
C GLU A 60 -6.43 11.24 7.51
N PRO A 61 -5.89 10.06 7.15
CA PRO A 61 -5.55 9.81 5.77
C PRO A 61 -6.84 9.78 4.94
N SER A 62 -6.98 10.69 3.98
CA SER A 62 -8.18 10.79 3.13
C SER A 62 -8.23 9.72 2.03
N GLU A 63 -7.18 8.93 1.88
CA GLU A 63 -7.02 7.93 0.82
C GLU A 63 -6.68 6.55 1.39
N PRO A 64 -7.05 5.46 0.68
CA PRO A 64 -6.68 4.10 1.07
C PRO A 64 -5.19 3.96 1.29
N MET A 65 -4.84 3.42 2.46
CA MET A 65 -3.46 3.04 2.74
C MET A 65 -3.11 1.77 1.97
N PHE A 66 -1.98 1.80 1.27
CA PHE A 66 -1.45 0.64 0.56
C PHE A 66 -0.12 0.20 1.16
N PHE A 67 0.11 -1.10 1.21
CA PHE A 67 1.43 -1.67 1.51
C PHE A 67 2.14 -2.04 0.22
N LEU A 68 3.47 -1.92 0.22
CA LEU A 68 4.29 -2.51 -0.83
C LEU A 68 4.07 -4.02 -0.84
N CYS A 69 3.80 -4.57 -2.02
CA CYS A 69 3.72 -6.01 -2.19
C CYS A 69 5.10 -6.61 -1.92
N GLN A 70 5.21 -7.40 -0.85
CA GLN A 70 6.48 -7.99 -0.42
C GLN A 70 7.00 -9.01 -1.44
N GLU A 71 6.11 -9.72 -2.14
CA GLU A 71 6.47 -10.73 -3.13
C GLU A 71 7.25 -10.14 -4.32
N CYS A 72 6.79 -9.00 -4.84
CA CYS A 72 7.43 -8.34 -5.98
C CYS A 72 8.21 -7.08 -5.59
N HIS A 73 8.35 -6.83 -4.28
CA HIS A 73 8.99 -5.64 -3.72
C HIS A 73 8.55 -4.33 -4.40
N GLY A 74 7.24 -4.13 -4.59
CA GLY A 74 6.71 -2.90 -5.19
C GLY A 74 6.67 -2.86 -6.72
N ARG A 75 7.29 -3.82 -7.43
CA ARG A 75 7.46 -3.74 -8.89
C ARG A 75 6.22 -4.13 -9.69
N GLY A 76 5.29 -4.87 -9.08
CA GLY A 76 4.13 -5.46 -9.75
C GLY A 76 4.46 -6.65 -10.65
N LYS A 77 5.74 -6.98 -10.84
CA LYS A 77 6.20 -8.06 -11.69
C LYS A 77 7.25 -8.91 -11.00
N LEU A 78 7.33 -10.15 -11.42
CA LEU A 78 8.33 -11.13 -11.01
C LEU A 78 9.11 -11.57 -12.24
N LEU A 79 10.38 -11.92 -12.08
CA LEU A 79 11.14 -12.52 -13.17
C LEU A 79 10.58 -13.91 -13.49
N THR A 80 10.63 -14.29 -14.76
CA THR A 80 10.49 -15.68 -15.19
C THR A 80 11.83 -16.41 -15.03
N PRO A 81 11.89 -17.75 -15.09
CA PRO A 81 13.16 -18.48 -15.03
C PRO A 81 14.18 -17.99 -16.08
N GLU A 82 13.72 -17.65 -17.28
CA GLU A 82 14.55 -17.06 -18.33
C GLU A 82 15.06 -15.66 -17.94
N GLY A 83 14.19 -14.82 -17.36
CA GLY A 83 14.56 -13.50 -16.86
C GLY A 83 15.58 -13.57 -15.72
N GLU A 84 15.41 -14.50 -14.79
CA GLU A 84 16.37 -14.75 -13.70
C GLU A 84 17.73 -15.18 -14.23
N THR A 85 17.75 -16.09 -15.21
CA THR A 85 18.98 -16.55 -15.86
C THR A 85 19.73 -15.40 -16.52
N LEU A 86 19.01 -14.54 -17.25
CA LEU A 86 19.59 -13.38 -17.90
C LEU A 86 20.17 -12.38 -16.87
N ILE A 87 19.43 -12.08 -15.81
CA ILE A 87 19.90 -11.16 -14.76
C ILE A 87 21.11 -11.74 -14.04
N ARG A 88 21.16 -13.04 -13.77
CA ARG A 88 22.35 -13.69 -13.19
C ARG A 88 23.55 -13.60 -14.13
N PHE A 89 23.36 -13.84 -15.43
CA PHE A 89 24.42 -13.70 -16.43
C PHE A 89 24.95 -12.26 -16.45
N VAL A 90 24.08 -11.26 -16.53
CA VAL A 90 24.47 -9.84 -16.53
C VAL A 90 25.21 -9.46 -15.25
N ARG A 91 24.70 -9.88 -14.09
CA ARG A 91 25.35 -9.62 -12.78
C ARG A 91 26.74 -10.23 -12.70
N PHE A 92 26.91 -11.47 -13.16
CA PHE A 92 28.20 -12.15 -13.19
C PHE A 92 29.26 -11.35 -13.97
N TRP A 93 28.89 -10.80 -15.13
CA TRP A 93 29.84 -10.03 -15.94
C TRP A 93 30.06 -8.59 -15.46
N LEU A 94 29.05 -7.98 -14.82
CA LEU A 94 29.17 -6.63 -14.26
C LEU A 94 29.91 -6.61 -12.91
N ASN A 95 29.81 -7.68 -12.13
CA ASN A 95 30.50 -7.80 -10.85
C ASN A 95 30.73 -9.29 -10.51
N PRO A 96 31.82 -9.91 -11.00
CA PRO A 96 32.07 -11.34 -10.84
C PRO A 96 32.36 -11.79 -9.39
N ASN A 97 32.45 -10.86 -8.44
CA ASN A 97 32.80 -11.12 -7.03
C ASN A 97 31.59 -11.08 -6.06
N TYR A 98 30.35 -11.14 -6.56
CA TYR A 98 29.13 -11.14 -5.74
C TYR A 98 28.50 -12.53 -5.59
#